data_AF-A0A956QRW2-F1
#
_entry.id   AF-A0A956QRW2-F1
#
_cell.length_a   1.000
_cell.length_b   1.000
_cell.length_c   1.000
_cell.angle_alpha   90.00
_cell.angle_beta   90.00
_cell.angle_gamma   90.00
#
_symmetry.space_group_name_H-M   'P 1'
#
loop_
_entity.id
_entity.type
_entity.pdbx_description
1 polymer ?
#
loop_
_entity_poly.entity_id
_entity_poly.type
_entity_poly.pdbx_seq_one_letter_code
_entity_poly.pdbx_strand_id
1 'polypeptide(L)'
;MKTKNISLRIPDEYRKQLQIQADGKGISFNAHLLRVLEIHLMGSGFGPTSLTSASGRLFEIRSELYVNNVDETSWAFFIDEPKYEKERAYYVIGMGRTVLRDWQVTDKEGVSREVGLALLSYFNRQGLEVDKLVWNQYSGTDEDNKRLIQVAEVPDTLEEFLDILMAGKWTDQFLQECDVSQDFRRGRAESALYR
;
A
#
# COMPACT_ATOMS: atom_id res chain seq x y z
N MET A 1 -20.35 -7.46 0.05
CA MET A 1 -20.28 -6.99 -1.36
C MET A 1 -20.84 -8.07 -2.28
N LYS A 2 -21.66 -7.73 -3.29
CA LYS A 2 -22.07 -8.69 -4.34
C LYS A 2 -20.96 -8.79 -5.39
N THR A 3 -20.43 -9.98 -5.61
CA THR A 3 -19.48 -10.27 -6.70
C THR A 3 -20.19 -10.05 -8.04
N LYS A 4 -19.65 -9.17 -8.89
CA LYS A 4 -20.15 -9.00 -10.27
C LYS A 4 -19.37 -9.92 -11.19
N ASN A 5 -20.09 -10.69 -12.00
CA ASN A 5 -19.47 -11.52 -13.03
C ASN A 5 -19.04 -10.63 -14.21
N ILE A 6 -17.80 -10.79 -14.65
CA ILE A 6 -17.24 -10.10 -15.82
C ILE A 6 -16.95 -11.15 -16.89
N SER A 7 -17.41 -10.91 -18.12
CA SER A 7 -17.12 -11.77 -19.27
C SER A 7 -15.98 -11.18 -20.08
N LEU A 8 -14.89 -11.93 -20.22
CA LEU A 8 -13.71 -11.55 -20.99
C LEU A 8 -13.68 -12.35 -22.29
N ARG A 9 -13.50 -11.67 -23.42
CA ARG A 9 -13.27 -12.31 -24.72
C ARG A 9 -11.77 -12.38 -24.96
N ILE A 10 -11.22 -13.59 -24.95
CA ILE A 10 -9.79 -13.85 -25.12
C ILE A 10 -9.65 -14.66 -26.41
N PRO A 11 -8.74 -14.30 -27.33
CA PRO A 11 -8.49 -15.10 -28.51
C PRO A 11 -8.02 -16.52 -28.14
N ASP A 12 -8.44 -17.53 -28.91
CA ASP A 12 -8.28 -18.94 -28.54
C ASP A 12 -6.83 -19.37 -28.32
N GLU A 13 -5.89 -18.80 -29.07
CA GLU A 13 -4.46 -19.09 -28.93
C GLU A 13 -3.93 -18.67 -27.55
N TYR A 14 -4.28 -17.45 -27.10
CA TYR A 14 -3.90 -16.95 -25.78
C TYR A 14 -4.62 -17.72 -24.66
N ARG A 15 -5.89 -18.09 -24.87
CA ARG A 15 -6.65 -18.90 -23.90
C ARG A 15 -5.96 -20.24 -23.65
N LYS A 16 -5.52 -20.93 -24.70
CA LYS A 16 -4.81 -22.22 -24.60
C LYS A 16 -3.49 -22.08 -23.84
N GLN A 17 -2.72 -21.03 -24.12
CA GLN A 17 -1.47 -20.76 -23.40
C GLN A 17 -1.70 -20.49 -21.90
N LEU A 18 -2.69 -19.66 -21.57
CA LEU A 18 -3.07 -19.38 -20.19
C LEU A 18 -3.56 -20.64 -19.46
N GLN A 19 -4.27 -21.53 -20.16
CA GLN A 19 -4.71 -22.81 -19.59
C GLN A 19 -3.52 -23.73 -19.27
N ILE A 20 -2.58 -23.89 -20.20
CA ILE A 20 -1.36 -24.69 -19.98
C ILE A 20 -0.57 -24.15 -18.77
N GLN A 21 -0.47 -22.82 -18.64
CA GLN A 21 0.19 -22.20 -17.50
C GLN A 21 -0.56 -22.43 -16.17
N ALA A 22 -1.89 -22.38 -16.18
CA ALA A 22 -2.71 -22.67 -14.99
C ALA A 22 -2.56 -24.13 -14.56
N ASP A 23 -2.61 -25.06 -15.52
CA ASP A 23 -2.47 -26.49 -15.30
C ASP A 23 -1.07 -26.83 -14.76
N GLY A 24 -0.02 -26.23 -15.34
CA GLY A 24 1.36 -26.39 -14.87
C GLY A 24 1.59 -25.85 -13.44
N LYS A 25 0.71 -24.97 -12.96
CA LYS A 25 0.72 -24.42 -11.60
C LYS A 25 -0.28 -25.11 -10.65
N GLY A 26 -1.08 -26.05 -11.14
CA GLY A 26 -2.10 -26.74 -10.35
C GLY A 26 -3.24 -25.83 -9.85
N ILE A 27 -3.54 -24.73 -10.55
CA ILE A 27 -4.57 -23.76 -10.14
C ILE A 27 -5.70 -23.66 -11.16
N SER A 28 -6.86 -23.16 -10.74
CA SER A 28 -7.98 -22.93 -11.65
C SER A 28 -7.66 -21.85 -12.68
N PHE A 29 -8.21 -22.00 -13.89
CA PHE A 29 -8.05 -21.03 -14.97
C PHE A 29 -8.47 -19.62 -14.57
N ASN A 30 -9.59 -19.46 -13.84
CA ASN A 30 -10.04 -18.16 -13.34
C ASN A 30 -9.07 -17.55 -12.34
N ALA A 31 -8.49 -18.35 -11.43
CA ALA A 31 -7.50 -17.86 -10.48
C ALA A 31 -6.22 -17.39 -11.20
N HIS A 32 -5.76 -18.14 -12.20
CA HIS A 32 -4.62 -17.73 -13.02
C HIS A 32 -4.92 -16.45 -13.83
N LEU A 33 -6.13 -16.34 -14.40
CA LEU A 33 -6.56 -15.16 -15.15
C LEU A 33 -6.60 -13.89 -14.28
N LEU A 34 -7.17 -14.01 -13.07
CA LEU A 34 -7.18 -12.93 -12.09
C LEU A 34 -5.75 -12.52 -11.72
N ARG A 35 -4.86 -13.49 -11.50
CA ARG A 35 -3.46 -13.21 -11.19
C ARG A 35 -2.72 -12.51 -12.32
N VAL A 36 -2.98 -12.88 -13.57
CA VAL A 36 -2.38 -12.21 -14.74
C VAL A 36 -2.88 -10.78 -14.87
N LEU A 37 -4.20 -10.56 -14.68
CA LEU A 37 -4.78 -9.22 -14.67
C LEU A 37 -4.22 -8.39 -13.51
N GLU A 38 -4.11 -8.97 -12.33
CA GLU A 38 -3.53 -8.34 -11.16
C GLU A 38 -2.08 -7.92 -11.42
N ILE A 39 -1.21 -8.84 -11.89
CA ILE A 39 0.18 -8.51 -12.24
C ILE A 39 0.26 -7.42 -13.31
N HIS A 40 -0.60 -7.48 -14.33
CA HIS A 40 -0.62 -6.48 -15.39
C HIS A 40 -1.08 -5.12 -14.88
N LEU A 41 -2.15 -5.10 -14.07
CA LEU A 41 -2.66 -3.90 -13.45
C LEU A 41 -1.59 -3.32 -12.52
N MET A 42 -0.96 -4.12 -11.66
CA MET A 42 0.15 -3.72 -10.78
C MET A 42 1.34 -3.15 -11.55
N GLY A 43 1.78 -3.82 -12.62
CA GLY A 43 2.83 -3.33 -13.52
C GLY A 43 2.44 -2.07 -14.28
N SER A 44 1.12 -1.81 -14.39
CA SER A 44 0.53 -0.59 -14.96
C SER A 44 0.13 0.44 -13.89
N GLY A 45 0.48 0.22 -12.61
CA GLY A 45 0.15 1.09 -11.48
C GLY A 45 -1.28 0.97 -10.93
N PHE A 46 -2.07 0.01 -11.41
CA PHE A 46 -3.40 -0.33 -10.92
C PHE A 46 -3.34 -1.51 -9.94
N GLY A 47 -3.40 -1.20 -8.65
CA GLY A 47 -3.42 -2.18 -7.58
C GLY A 47 -2.85 -1.51 -6.34
N PRO A 48 -3.65 -0.79 -5.54
CA PRO A 48 -3.10 0.03 -4.46
C PRO A 48 -2.51 -0.83 -3.34
N THR A 49 -2.78 -2.15 -3.35
CA THR A 49 -2.37 -3.12 -2.35
C THR A 49 -1.14 -3.93 -2.75
N SER A 50 -0.37 -3.51 -3.75
CA SER A 50 0.89 -4.18 -4.08
C SER A 50 1.86 -3.26 -4.84
N LEU A 51 3.14 -3.34 -4.46
CA LEU A 51 4.18 -2.43 -4.92
C LEU A 51 5.39 -3.22 -5.37
N THR A 52 6.00 -2.80 -6.48
CA THR A 52 7.35 -3.26 -6.86
C THR A 52 8.34 -2.19 -6.44
N SER A 53 9.30 -2.55 -5.60
CA SER A 53 10.30 -1.61 -5.11
C SER A 53 11.36 -1.26 -6.14
N ALA A 54 12.15 -0.23 -5.87
CA ALA A 54 13.27 0.17 -6.72
C ALA A 54 14.31 -0.96 -6.88
N SER A 55 14.50 -1.78 -5.84
CA SER A 55 15.34 -3.00 -5.90
C SER A 55 14.69 -4.20 -6.61
N GLY A 56 13.46 -4.05 -7.12
CA GLY A 56 12.73 -5.11 -7.83
C GLY A 56 12.04 -6.11 -6.91
N ARG A 57 11.94 -5.84 -5.61
CA ARG A 57 11.20 -6.68 -4.66
C ARG A 57 9.71 -6.44 -4.83
N LEU A 58 8.93 -7.51 -4.68
CA LEU A 58 7.49 -7.42 -4.72
C LEU A 58 6.96 -7.36 -3.29
N PHE A 59 6.17 -6.34 -3.01
CA PHE A 59 5.44 -6.17 -1.76
C PHE A 59 3.94 -6.27 -1.99
N GLU A 60 3.26 -6.88 -1.01
CA GLU A 60 1.82 -6.86 -0.87
C GLU A 60 1.47 -6.02 0.36
N ILE A 61 0.43 -5.19 0.25
CA ILE A 61 -0.02 -4.30 1.31
C ILE A 61 -1.40 -4.76 1.75
N ARG A 62 -1.47 -5.27 2.98
CA ARG A 62 -2.75 -5.48 3.67
C ARG A 62 -3.05 -4.26 4.52
N SER A 63 -4.33 -3.89 4.62
CA SER A 63 -4.75 -2.75 5.43
C SER A 63 -5.95 -3.09 6.29
N GLU A 64 -5.92 -2.69 7.56
CA GLU A 64 -6.99 -2.88 8.53
C GLU A 64 -7.32 -1.55 9.21
N LEU A 65 -8.60 -1.30 9.50
CA LEU A 65 -9.01 -0.08 10.18
C LEU A 65 -8.42 -0.10 11.59
N TYR A 66 -7.64 0.93 11.92
CA TYR A 66 -6.95 1.02 13.22
C TYR A 66 -7.76 1.85 14.21
N VAL A 67 -8.10 3.09 13.82
CA VAL A 67 -8.90 4.01 14.63
C VAL A 67 -9.86 4.76 13.71
N ASN A 68 -11.11 4.91 14.16
CA ASN A 68 -12.05 5.85 13.56
C ASN A 68 -12.84 6.53 14.68
N ASN A 69 -12.48 7.77 14.98
CA ASN A 69 -13.10 8.55 16.04
C ASN A 69 -13.37 10.00 15.57
N VAL A 70 -13.63 10.89 16.54
CA VAL A 70 -13.96 12.30 16.26
C VAL A 70 -12.75 13.14 15.83
N ASP A 71 -11.53 12.66 16.13
CA ASP A 71 -10.28 13.38 15.90
C ASP A 71 -9.52 12.87 14.67
N GLU A 72 -9.53 11.55 14.43
CA GLU A 72 -8.82 10.92 13.32
C GLU A 72 -9.57 9.73 12.69
N THR A 73 -9.20 9.43 11.45
CA THR A 73 -9.47 8.15 10.79
C THR A 73 -8.15 7.58 10.28
N SER A 74 -7.72 6.45 10.85
CA SER A 74 -6.40 5.84 10.68
C SER A 74 -6.48 4.37 10.31
N TRP A 75 -5.58 3.91 9.45
CA TRP A 75 -5.45 2.54 9.00
C TRP A 75 -4.07 1.98 9.33
N ALA A 76 -4.03 0.71 9.73
CA ALA A 76 -2.82 -0.07 9.85
C ALA A 76 -2.49 -0.70 8.49
N PHE A 77 -1.26 -0.53 8.01
CA PHE A 77 -0.75 -1.07 6.76
C PHE A 77 0.37 -2.06 7.06
N PHE A 78 0.19 -3.30 6.61
CA PHE A 78 1.15 -4.39 6.73
C PHE A 78 1.81 -4.59 5.39
N ILE A 79 3.14 -4.48 5.35
CA ILE A 79 3.94 -4.64 4.14
C ILE A 79 4.53 -6.04 4.15
N ASP A 80 3.97 -6.93 3.34
CA ASP A 80 4.40 -8.31 3.24
C ASP A 80 5.27 -8.50 2.00
N GLU A 81 6.29 -9.35 2.09
CA GLU A 81 7.07 -9.80 0.93
C GLU A 81 6.69 -11.25 0.62
N PRO A 82 5.86 -11.50 -0.40
CA PRO A 82 5.28 -12.82 -0.65
C PRO A 82 6.34 -13.91 -0.86
N LYS A 83 7.51 -13.55 -1.41
CA LYS A 83 8.64 -14.47 -1.61
C LYS A 83 9.06 -15.18 -0.32
N TYR A 84 8.92 -14.51 0.82
CA TYR A 84 9.32 -15.03 2.13
C TYR A 84 8.11 -15.27 3.04
N GLU A 85 6.87 -15.04 2.57
CA GLU A 85 5.63 -15.14 3.36
C GLU A 85 5.71 -14.39 4.69
N LYS A 86 6.35 -13.21 4.69
CA LYS A 86 6.66 -12.46 5.92
C LYS A 86 6.32 -10.99 5.79
N GLU A 87 5.79 -10.46 6.89
CA GLU A 87 5.68 -9.04 7.14
C GLU A 87 7.06 -8.43 7.34
N ARG A 88 7.38 -7.43 6.51
CA ARG A 88 8.62 -6.66 6.51
C ARG A 88 8.48 -5.32 7.22
N ALA A 89 7.28 -4.74 7.21
CA ALA A 89 6.99 -3.49 7.90
C ALA A 89 5.53 -3.35 8.31
N TYR A 90 5.29 -2.46 9.28
CA TYR A 90 3.99 -2.10 9.81
C TYR A 90 3.93 -0.58 10.02
N TYR A 91 2.88 0.03 9.49
CA TYR A 91 2.64 1.47 9.54
C TYR A 91 1.23 1.76 10.00
N VAL A 92 1.05 2.84 10.77
CA VAL A 92 -0.29 3.39 11.03
C VAL A 92 -0.35 4.73 10.34
N ILE A 93 -1.13 4.84 9.26
CA ILE A 93 -1.29 6.09 8.52
C ILE A 93 -2.73 6.54 8.63
N GLY A 94 -2.94 7.79 9.00
CA GLY A 94 -4.26 8.35 9.21
C GLY A 94 -4.38 9.79 8.80
N MET A 95 -5.62 10.25 8.87
CA MET A 95 -6.02 11.60 8.53
C MET A 95 -6.78 12.25 9.68
N GLY A 96 -6.42 13.49 10.01
CA GLY A 96 -7.19 14.30 10.92
C GLY A 96 -8.61 14.52 10.38
N ARG A 97 -9.63 14.37 11.24
CA ARG A 97 -11.04 14.53 10.86
C ARG A 97 -11.39 15.91 10.31
N THR A 98 -10.64 16.92 10.75
CA THR A 98 -10.72 18.28 10.22
C THR A 98 -10.38 18.32 8.73
N VAL A 99 -9.32 17.63 8.28
CA VAL A 99 -8.95 17.55 6.87
C VAL A 99 -10.08 16.95 6.05
N LEU A 100 -10.57 15.78 6.47
CA LEU A 100 -11.64 15.07 5.77
C LEU A 100 -12.94 15.88 5.72
N ARG A 101 -13.20 16.70 6.74
CA ARG A 101 -14.34 17.61 6.76
C ARG A 101 -14.14 18.78 5.79
N ASP A 102 -12.96 19.39 5.79
CA ASP A 102 -12.66 20.57 4.97
C ASP A 102 -12.63 20.19 3.48
N TRP A 103 -12.14 18.99 3.14
CA TRP A 103 -12.28 18.36 1.82
C TRP A 103 -13.70 17.86 1.48
N GLN A 104 -14.67 18.04 2.39
CA GLN A 104 -16.06 17.64 2.21
C GLN A 104 -16.24 16.14 1.90
N VAL A 105 -15.35 15.30 2.41
CA VAL A 105 -15.35 13.85 2.17
C VAL A 105 -16.53 13.19 2.88
N THR A 106 -17.32 12.44 2.10
CA THR A 106 -18.45 11.65 2.62
C THR A 106 -17.96 10.29 3.16
N ASP A 107 -17.17 9.55 2.38
CA ASP A 107 -16.56 8.28 2.77
C ASP A 107 -15.18 8.50 3.40
N LYS A 108 -15.17 8.88 4.68
CA LYS A 108 -13.93 9.15 5.42
C LYS A 108 -13.02 7.94 5.54
N GLU A 109 -13.58 6.75 5.77
CA GLU A 109 -12.79 5.52 5.93
C GLU A 109 -12.11 5.14 4.62
N GLY A 110 -12.89 5.10 3.53
CA GLY A 110 -12.36 4.80 2.20
C GLY A 110 -11.28 5.79 1.78
N VAL A 111 -11.54 7.09 1.87
CA VAL A 111 -10.55 8.11 1.47
C VAL A 111 -9.29 8.05 2.33
N SER A 112 -9.41 7.88 3.65
CA SER A 112 -8.22 7.78 4.52
C SER A 112 -7.35 6.57 4.16
N ARG A 113 -7.98 5.44 3.83
CA ARG A 113 -7.26 4.24 3.37
C ARG A 113 -6.53 4.50 2.06
N GLU A 114 -7.22 5.05 1.07
CA GLU A 114 -6.65 5.31 -0.26
C GLU A 114 -5.52 6.34 -0.20
N VAL A 115 -5.63 7.35 0.67
CA VAL A 115 -4.53 8.30 0.92
C VAL A 115 -3.30 7.59 1.50
N GLY A 116 -3.49 6.69 2.48
CA GLY A 116 -2.37 5.90 3.02
C GLY A 116 -1.67 5.04 1.95
N LEU A 117 -2.44 4.38 1.08
CA LEU A 117 -1.89 3.60 -0.05
C LEU A 117 -1.19 4.51 -1.07
N ALA A 118 -1.76 5.68 -1.36
CA ALA A 118 -1.17 6.67 -2.26
C ALA A 118 0.17 7.19 -1.73
N LEU A 119 0.30 7.40 -0.41
CA LEU A 119 1.56 7.81 0.21
C LEU A 119 2.64 6.73 0.14
N LEU A 120 2.30 5.48 0.45
CA LEU A 120 3.26 4.36 0.33
C LEU A 120 3.72 4.20 -1.12
N SER A 121 2.79 4.29 -2.07
CA SER A 121 3.08 4.27 -3.51
C SER A 121 3.92 5.47 -3.94
N TYR A 122 3.65 6.65 -3.38
CA TYR A 122 4.40 7.87 -3.64
C TYR A 122 5.86 7.71 -3.26
N PHE A 123 6.16 7.31 -2.03
CA PHE A 123 7.54 7.15 -1.55
C PHE A 123 8.28 6.04 -2.29
N ASN A 124 7.60 4.96 -2.63
CA ASN A 124 8.15 3.92 -3.49
C ASN A 124 8.58 4.48 -4.86
N ARG A 125 7.75 5.32 -5.50
CA ARG A 125 8.07 5.98 -6.77
C ARG A 125 9.20 6.99 -6.65
N GLN A 126 9.41 7.58 -5.47
CA GLN A 126 10.58 8.44 -5.18
C GLN A 126 11.87 7.63 -4.99
N GLY A 127 11.81 6.30 -5.06
CA GLY A 127 12.97 5.42 -4.91
C GLY A 127 13.26 4.99 -3.47
N LEU A 128 12.40 5.35 -2.52
CA LEU A 128 12.53 4.90 -1.13
C LEU A 128 11.98 3.48 -0.99
N GLU A 129 12.70 2.61 -0.28
CA GLU A 129 12.23 1.25 -0.02
C GLU A 129 11.10 1.27 1.04
N VAL A 130 9.93 0.76 0.65
CA VAL A 130 8.70 0.85 1.47
C VAL A 130 8.84 0.13 2.81
N ASP A 131 9.68 -0.89 2.91
CA ASP A 131 9.94 -1.59 4.18
C ASP A 131 11.03 -0.93 5.05
N LYS A 132 11.59 0.20 4.62
CA LYS A 132 12.63 0.96 5.31
C LYS A 132 12.17 2.36 5.77
N LEU A 133 10.92 2.72 5.54
CA LEU A 133 10.35 4.00 5.96
C LEU A 133 10.19 4.04 7.49
N VAL A 134 10.49 5.20 8.08
CA VAL A 134 10.21 5.50 9.49
C VAL A 134 9.54 6.85 9.60
N TRP A 135 8.40 6.90 10.28
CA TRP A 135 7.75 8.13 10.69
C TRP A 135 8.02 8.40 12.16
N ASN A 136 8.48 9.61 12.46
CA ASN A 136 8.85 10.05 13.81
C ASN A 136 7.95 11.17 14.36
N GLN A 137 6.73 11.30 13.83
CA GLN A 137 5.79 12.35 14.24
C GLN A 137 5.45 12.28 15.73
N TYR A 138 5.39 11.07 16.29
CA TYR A 138 5.08 10.82 17.70
C TYR A 138 6.28 10.19 18.40
N SER A 139 6.60 10.70 19.59
CA SER A 139 7.64 10.14 20.45
C SER A 139 7.05 9.08 21.39
N GLY A 140 7.38 7.81 21.18
CA GLY A 140 6.97 6.71 22.06
C GLY A 140 7.09 5.36 21.37
N THR A 141 7.39 4.30 22.11
CA THR A 141 7.50 2.94 21.56
C THR A 141 6.18 2.40 21.03
N ASP A 142 5.05 2.88 21.57
CA ASP A 142 3.70 2.40 21.22
C ASP A 142 3.11 3.13 20.00
N GLU A 143 3.70 4.26 19.61
CA GLU A 143 3.28 5.10 18.46
C GLU A 143 4.29 5.03 17.31
N ASP A 144 5.15 4.00 17.34
CA ASP A 144 6.22 3.76 16.37
C ASP A 144 5.67 3.60 14.95
N ASN A 145 6.25 4.35 14.02
CA ASN A 145 5.82 4.49 12.63
C ASN A 145 4.34 4.91 12.43
N LYS A 146 3.77 5.65 13.38
CA LYS A 146 2.50 6.31 13.17
C LYS A 146 2.68 7.65 12.45
N ARG A 147 1.80 7.89 11.49
CA ARG A 147 1.69 9.13 10.74
C ARG A 147 0.24 9.59 10.65
N LEU A 148 -0.08 10.72 11.26
CA LEU A 148 -1.38 11.38 11.18
C LEU A 148 -1.26 12.71 10.42
N ILE A 149 -1.88 12.78 9.25
CA ILE A 149 -1.84 13.96 8.37
C ILE A 149 -2.80 15.03 8.90
N GLN A 150 -2.28 16.23 9.14
CA GLN A 150 -3.01 17.37 9.67
C GLN A 150 -3.32 18.42 8.60
N VAL A 151 -4.30 19.29 8.88
CA VAL A 151 -4.76 20.36 7.97
C VAL A 151 -3.63 21.28 7.52
N ALA A 152 -2.66 21.57 8.40
CA ALA A 152 -1.54 22.45 8.07
C ALA A 152 -0.55 21.85 7.03
N GLU A 153 -0.71 20.57 6.67
CA GLU A 153 0.26 19.82 5.85
C GLU A 153 -0.26 19.51 4.43
N VAL A 154 -1.52 19.85 4.16
CA VAL A 154 -2.25 19.47 2.96
C VAL A 154 -2.91 20.69 2.31
N PRO A 155 -3.18 20.65 0.99
CA PRO A 155 -3.93 21.69 0.32
C PRO A 155 -5.42 21.66 0.70
N ASP A 156 -6.16 22.63 0.17
CA ASP A 156 -7.57 22.86 0.51
C ASP A 156 -8.51 21.78 -0.03
N THR A 157 -8.05 20.94 -0.98
CA THR A 157 -8.85 19.87 -1.59
C THR A 157 -8.09 18.54 -1.71
N LEU A 158 -8.84 17.44 -1.76
CA LEU A 158 -8.28 16.10 -1.98
C LEU A 158 -7.63 15.99 -3.36
N GLU A 159 -8.27 16.54 -4.38
CA GLU A 159 -7.79 16.51 -5.77
C GLU A 159 -6.42 17.19 -5.90
N GLU A 160 -6.25 18.39 -5.32
CA GLU A 160 -4.96 19.08 -5.30
C GLU A 160 -3.90 18.27 -4.57
N PHE A 161 -4.27 17.59 -3.47
CA PHE A 161 -3.34 16.75 -2.74
C PHE A 161 -2.85 15.58 -3.60
N LEU A 162 -3.76 14.88 -4.28
CA LEU A 162 -3.42 13.80 -5.20
C LEU A 162 -2.57 14.31 -6.38
N ASP A 163 -2.86 15.48 -6.92
CA ASP A 163 -2.06 16.11 -7.98
C ASP A 163 -0.62 16.42 -7.52
N ILE A 164 -0.44 16.93 -6.29
CA ILE A 164 0.89 17.17 -5.71
C ILE A 164 1.66 15.84 -5.56
N LEU A 165 1.00 14.77 -5.09
CA LEU A 165 1.61 13.44 -4.99
C LEU A 165 1.98 12.89 -6.38
N MET A 166 1.12 13.03 -7.38
CA MET A 166 1.42 12.60 -8.75
C MET A 166 2.57 13.41 -9.36
N ALA A 167 2.67 14.69 -9.04
CA ALA A 167 3.72 15.57 -9.53
C ALA A 167 5.08 15.37 -8.84
N GLY A 168 5.19 14.51 -7.81
CA GLY A 168 6.46 14.30 -7.12
C GLY A 168 6.86 15.46 -6.19
N LYS A 169 5.90 16.30 -5.76
CA LYS A 169 6.20 17.59 -5.11
C LYS A 169 5.94 17.62 -3.61
N TRP A 170 5.41 16.54 -3.05
CA TRP A 170 5.09 16.49 -1.63
C TRP A 170 6.31 16.08 -0.80
N THR A 171 6.49 16.69 0.36
CA THR A 171 7.57 16.34 1.30
C THR A 171 6.98 16.11 2.67
N ASP A 172 7.38 15.02 3.32
CA ASP A 172 7.00 14.74 4.70
C ASP A 172 8.19 15.01 5.63
N GLN A 173 8.07 16.03 6.48
CA GLN A 173 9.13 16.39 7.42
C GLN A 173 9.37 15.32 8.50
N PHE A 174 8.40 14.42 8.72
CA PHE A 174 8.49 13.36 9.72
C PHE A 174 9.02 12.05 9.15
N LEU A 175 9.20 11.96 7.84
CA LEU A 175 9.69 10.75 7.19
C LEU A 175 11.22 10.70 7.19
N GLN A 176 11.75 9.54 7.54
CA GLN A 176 13.16 9.18 7.40
C GLN A 176 13.29 7.82 6.73
N GLU A 177 14.34 7.61 5.95
CA GLU A 177 14.73 6.29 5.47
C GLU A 177 15.73 5.67 6.45
N CYS A 178 15.51 4.41 6.81
CA CYS A 178 16.44 3.62 7.62
C CYS A 178 17.35 2.75 6.75
N ASP A 179 18.51 2.39 7.28
CA ASP A 179 19.46 1.51 6.59
C ASP A 179 18.92 0.08 6.44
N VAL A 180 18.17 -0.39 7.43
CA VAL A 180 17.58 -1.72 7.55
C VAL A 180 16.06 -1.68 7.47
N SER A 181 15.45 -2.81 7.10
CA SER A 181 14.00 -2.95 7.11
C SER A 181 13.41 -2.94 8.54
N GLN A 182 12.14 -2.55 8.64
CA GLN A 182 11.46 -2.35 9.92
C GLN A 182 11.38 -3.61 10.79
N ASP A 183 11.21 -4.78 10.17
CA ASP A 183 11.26 -6.07 10.84
C ASP A 183 12.56 -6.31 11.61
N PHE A 184 13.71 -5.92 11.05
CA PHE A 184 15.02 -5.98 11.73
C PHE A 184 15.17 -4.91 12.79
N ARG A 185 14.66 -3.70 12.56
CA ARG A 185 14.65 -2.63 13.59
C ARG A 185 13.89 -3.09 14.85
N ARG A 186 12.87 -3.91 14.68
CA ARG A 186 12.09 -4.54 15.78
C ARG A 186 12.76 -5.77 16.41
N GLY A 187 14.02 -6.06 16.04
CA GLY A 187 14.83 -7.10 16.66
C GLY A 187 14.62 -8.52 16.13
N ARG A 188 13.94 -8.70 14.98
CA ARG A 188 13.93 -10.02 14.33
C ARG A 188 15.32 -10.35 13.79
N ALA A 189 15.76 -11.59 13.95
CA ALA A 189 17.05 -12.03 13.41
C ALA A 189 16.99 -12.25 11.89
N GLU A 190 18.09 -11.99 11.17
CA GLU A 190 18.20 -12.24 9.73
C GLU A 190 17.91 -13.69 9.32
N SER A 191 18.28 -14.65 10.18
CA SER A 191 17.93 -16.06 9.99
C SER A 191 16.42 -16.34 9.92
N ALA A 192 15.59 -15.42 10.43
CA ALA A 192 14.15 -15.55 10.38
C ALA A 192 13.60 -15.27 8.97
N LEU A 193 14.38 -14.74 8.03
CA LEU A 193 13.94 -14.52 6.64
C LEU A 193 13.80 -15.81 5.82
N TYR A 194 14.58 -16.85 6.15
CA TYR A 194 14.76 -18.03 5.30
C TYR A 194 14.02 -19.29 5.80
N ARG A 195 13.10 -19.13 6.76
CA ARG A 195 12.30 -20.23 7.32
C ARG A 195 10.86 -20.16 6.85
#